data_AF-A0A9X5UG83-F1
#
_entry.id   AF-A0A9X5UG83-F1
#
_cell.length_a   1.000
_cell.length_b   1.000
_cell.length_c   1.000
_cell.angle_alpha   90.00
_cell.angle_beta   90.00
_cell.angle_gamma   90.00
#
_symmetry.space_group_name_H-M   'P 1'
#
loop_
_entity.id
_entity.type
_entity.pdbx_description
1 polymer ?
#
loop_
_entity_poly.entity_id
_entity_poly.type
_entity_poly.pdbx_seq_one_letter_code
_entity_poly.pdbx_strand_id
1 'polypeptide(L)'
;MRQLGDQLLTSGRSLLRTDDPLEAEMLGAIFASVDEQTDGELLRTVVEKVLPRFARKPSRQALAVTLALRAVAPGPVREALGATADRLAAAGTHLPRWAGDLAEPLTATRFQLLTDEKPTDVVVLTGVFERAGRAHAFLLSADPDDCGAAIDIATMDADEIDGVLDEIRADARADGIELRTTPLTAEDFRWRTENALTARADHDRVELELDLDGEAVHPAGLDLEDDSPFGPFDGEEDLFGPSDDEDLFDEEDEEEDEEDEALYTAAAFLLRARLAILPAPTRPPAPHDTECEASLPVVLDDLASRP
;
A
#
# COMPACT_ATOMS: atom_id res chain seq x y z
N MET A 1 -19.04 -10.32 13.64
CA MET A 1 -18.47 -11.70 13.81
C MET A 1 -18.89 -12.72 12.74
N ARG A 2 -20.19 -12.99 12.51
CA ARG A 2 -20.62 -13.85 11.37
C ARG A 2 -20.19 -13.21 10.03
N GLN A 3 -20.37 -11.89 9.93
CA GLN A 3 -19.95 -11.06 8.81
C GLN A 3 -18.46 -11.22 8.43
N LEU A 4 -17.52 -11.07 9.38
CA LEU A 4 -16.08 -11.26 9.11
C LEU A 4 -15.75 -12.66 8.56
N GLY A 5 -16.35 -13.71 9.12
CA GLY A 5 -16.15 -15.08 8.61
C GLY A 5 -16.69 -15.26 7.19
N ASP A 6 -17.84 -14.65 6.88
CA ASP A 6 -18.46 -14.71 5.54
C ASP A 6 -17.68 -13.87 4.51
N GLN A 7 -17.14 -12.72 4.91
CA GLN A 7 -16.22 -11.90 4.10
C GLN A 7 -14.95 -12.69 3.76
N LEU A 8 -14.29 -13.29 4.75
CA LEU A 8 -13.09 -14.11 4.53
C LEU A 8 -13.34 -15.30 3.59
N LEU A 9 -14.51 -15.94 3.68
CA LEU A 9 -14.90 -17.00 2.75
C LEU A 9 -15.18 -16.48 1.34
N THR A 10 -15.68 -15.24 1.23
CA THR A 10 -15.88 -14.55 -0.05
C THR A 10 -14.54 -14.24 -0.70
N SER A 11 -13.59 -13.65 0.02
CA SER A 11 -12.22 -13.44 -0.46
C SER A 11 -11.52 -14.76 -0.82
N GLY A 12 -11.70 -15.79 0.01
CA GLY A 12 -11.22 -17.14 -0.26
C GLY A 12 -11.79 -17.76 -1.54
N ARG A 13 -12.96 -17.30 -2.02
CA ARG A 13 -13.50 -17.72 -3.33
C ARG A 13 -12.76 -17.06 -4.49
N SER A 14 -12.40 -15.79 -4.36
CA SER A 14 -11.57 -15.07 -5.34
C SER A 14 -10.20 -15.71 -5.45
N LEU A 15 -9.56 -16.03 -4.32
CA LEU A 15 -8.27 -16.72 -4.27
C LEU A 15 -8.24 -18.11 -4.91
N LEU A 16 -9.39 -18.78 -5.08
CA LEU A 16 -9.42 -20.06 -5.78
C LEU A 16 -9.40 -19.92 -7.31
N ARG A 17 -9.55 -18.69 -7.82
CA ARG A 17 -9.54 -18.36 -9.25
C ARG A 17 -8.20 -17.81 -9.72
N THR A 18 -7.35 -17.36 -8.80
CA THR A 18 -5.99 -16.93 -9.13
C THR A 18 -5.06 -18.12 -9.29
N ASP A 19 -4.05 -17.92 -10.13
CA ASP A 19 -2.92 -18.84 -10.31
C ASP A 19 -1.61 -18.25 -9.75
N ASP A 20 -1.60 -16.97 -9.33
CA ASP A 20 -0.41 -16.29 -8.80
C ASP A 20 -0.38 -16.28 -7.26
N PRO A 21 0.69 -16.78 -6.61
CA PRO A 21 0.86 -16.66 -5.17
C PRO A 21 0.94 -15.20 -4.66
N LEU A 22 1.39 -14.23 -5.46
CA LEU A 22 1.45 -12.82 -5.07
C LEU A 22 0.07 -12.26 -4.76
N GLU A 23 -0.97 -12.60 -5.53
CA GLU A 23 -2.34 -12.16 -5.24
C GLU A 23 -2.84 -12.70 -3.89
N ALA A 24 -2.42 -13.91 -3.51
CA ALA A 24 -2.74 -14.46 -2.20
C ALA A 24 -1.98 -13.76 -1.07
N GLU A 25 -0.72 -13.39 -1.29
CA GLU A 25 0.05 -12.57 -0.36
C GLU A 25 -0.55 -11.18 -0.21
N MET A 26 -0.95 -10.52 -1.30
CA MET A 26 -1.57 -9.20 -1.32
C MET A 26 -2.89 -9.18 -0.56
N LEU A 27 -3.77 -10.16 -0.79
CA LEU A 27 -4.99 -10.29 0.02
C LEU A 27 -4.65 -10.46 1.51
N GLY A 28 -3.66 -11.30 1.82
CA GLY A 28 -3.19 -11.45 3.19
C GLY A 28 -2.75 -10.12 3.79
N ALA A 29 -2.00 -9.33 3.01
CA ALA A 29 -1.46 -8.03 3.40
C ALA A 29 -2.55 -6.99 3.67
N ILE A 30 -3.64 -6.97 2.88
CA ILE A 30 -4.82 -6.12 3.15
C ILE A 30 -5.41 -6.39 4.54
N PHE A 31 -5.51 -7.66 4.96
CA PHE A 31 -6.01 -7.95 6.32
C PHE A 31 -4.98 -7.61 7.40
N ALA A 32 -3.69 -7.70 7.09
CA ALA A 32 -2.63 -7.40 8.04
C ALA A 32 -2.44 -5.89 8.24
N SER A 33 -2.60 -5.08 7.19
CA SER A 33 -2.60 -3.62 7.30
C SER A 33 -3.76 -3.11 8.16
N VAL A 34 -4.97 -3.62 7.95
CA VAL A 34 -6.11 -3.29 8.82
C VAL A 34 -5.88 -3.78 10.26
N ASP A 35 -5.18 -4.90 10.45
CA ASP A 35 -4.83 -5.39 11.79
C ASP A 35 -3.88 -4.45 12.55
N GLU A 36 -2.93 -3.82 11.85
CA GLU A 36 -2.03 -2.80 12.43
C GLU A 36 -2.81 -1.59 12.97
N GLN A 37 -3.83 -1.13 12.24
CA GLN A 37 -4.71 -0.05 12.70
C GLN A 37 -5.58 -0.43 13.92
N THR A 38 -5.70 -1.73 14.22
CA THR A 38 -6.51 -2.25 15.35
C THR A 38 -5.65 -2.83 16.47
N ASP A 39 -4.36 -2.49 16.55
CA ASP A 39 -3.42 -3.03 17.55
C ASP A 39 -3.44 -4.58 17.65
N GLY A 40 -3.61 -5.25 16.51
CA GLY A 40 -3.64 -6.70 16.44
C GLY A 40 -4.97 -7.36 16.83
N GLU A 41 -6.06 -6.59 17.01
CA GLU A 41 -7.35 -7.15 17.43
C GLU A 41 -8.00 -7.99 16.32
N LEU A 42 -7.86 -7.59 15.06
CA LEU A 42 -8.48 -8.26 13.92
C LEU A 42 -7.98 -9.70 13.77
N LEU A 43 -6.66 -9.90 13.66
CA LEU A 43 -6.04 -11.22 13.50
C LEU A 43 -6.20 -12.06 14.77
N ARG A 44 -6.16 -11.46 15.97
CA ARG A 44 -6.52 -12.15 17.21
C ARG A 44 -7.96 -12.68 17.15
N THR A 45 -8.89 -11.85 16.69
CA THR A 45 -10.29 -12.22 16.49
C THR A 45 -10.45 -13.33 15.44
N VAL A 46 -9.68 -13.29 14.35
CA VAL A 46 -9.63 -14.37 13.35
C VAL A 46 -9.20 -15.68 13.99
N VAL A 47 -8.09 -15.68 14.73
CA VAL A 47 -7.53 -16.87 15.38
C VAL A 47 -8.50 -17.44 16.41
N GLU A 48 -9.06 -16.62 17.29
CA GLU A 48 -9.89 -17.07 18.41
C GLU A 48 -11.30 -17.48 17.98
N LYS A 49 -11.89 -16.79 17.00
CA LYS A 49 -13.32 -16.91 16.70
C LYS A 49 -13.59 -17.44 15.29
N VAL A 50 -12.75 -17.15 14.30
CA VAL A 50 -13.00 -17.56 12.90
C VAL A 50 -12.38 -18.91 12.59
N LEU A 51 -11.09 -19.11 12.87
CA LEU A 51 -10.38 -20.38 12.57
C LEU A 51 -11.06 -21.62 13.19
N PRO A 52 -11.61 -21.60 14.44
CA PRO A 52 -12.34 -22.75 14.97
C PRO A 52 -13.60 -23.09 14.18
N ARG A 53 -14.24 -22.12 13.53
CA ARG A 53 -15.41 -22.36 12.67
C ARG A 53 -14.99 -23.00 11.35
N PHE A 54 -13.90 -22.53 10.76
CA PHE A 54 -13.30 -23.14 9.57
C PHE A 54 -12.91 -24.60 9.83
N ALA A 55 -12.29 -24.89 10.97
CA ALA A 55 -11.94 -26.26 11.34
C ALA A 55 -13.17 -27.18 11.51
N ARG A 56 -14.31 -26.66 11.97
CA ARG A 56 -15.56 -27.43 12.10
C ARG A 56 -16.27 -27.68 10.77
N LYS A 57 -16.10 -26.78 9.81
CA LYS A 57 -16.68 -26.88 8.46
C LYS A 57 -15.59 -26.62 7.42
N PRO A 58 -14.69 -27.60 7.16
CA PRO A 58 -13.62 -27.44 6.19
C PRO A 58 -14.16 -27.10 4.81
N SER A 59 -13.49 -26.17 4.14
CA SER A 59 -13.80 -25.76 2.78
C SER A 59 -12.54 -25.25 2.09
N ARG A 60 -12.54 -25.28 0.75
CA ARG A 60 -11.41 -24.78 -0.05
C ARG A 60 -11.16 -23.29 0.18
N GLN A 61 -12.23 -22.51 0.35
CA GLN A 61 -12.18 -21.08 0.63
C GLN A 61 -11.51 -20.81 1.99
N ALA A 62 -11.91 -21.55 3.02
CA ALA A 62 -11.31 -21.45 4.34
C ALA A 62 -9.81 -21.79 4.30
N LEU A 63 -9.42 -22.81 3.53
CA LEU A 63 -8.01 -23.16 3.37
C LEU A 63 -7.24 -22.07 2.62
N ALA A 64 -7.78 -21.57 1.51
CA ALA A 64 -7.17 -20.51 0.71
C ALA A 64 -6.90 -19.24 1.55
N VAL A 65 -7.91 -18.72 2.25
CA VAL A 65 -7.73 -17.51 3.07
C VAL A 65 -6.81 -17.75 4.26
N THR A 66 -6.83 -18.95 4.87
CA THR A 66 -5.90 -19.30 5.96
C THR A 66 -4.45 -19.30 5.48
N LEU A 67 -4.19 -19.79 4.26
CA LEU A 67 -2.86 -19.78 3.66
C LEU A 67 -2.40 -18.36 3.28
N ALA A 68 -3.29 -17.55 2.71
CA ALA A 68 -3.03 -16.13 2.39
C ALA A 68 -2.63 -15.33 3.64
N LEU A 69 -3.45 -15.39 4.69
CA LEU A 69 -3.15 -14.74 5.97
C LEU A 69 -1.84 -15.24 6.59
N ARG A 70 -1.58 -16.56 6.50
CA ARG A 70 -0.34 -17.16 7.02
C ARG A 70 0.90 -16.60 6.33
N ALA A 71 0.82 -16.30 5.04
CA ALA A 71 1.97 -15.86 4.26
C ALA A 71 2.59 -14.57 4.82
N VAL A 72 1.74 -13.67 5.32
CA VAL A 72 2.15 -12.34 5.78
C VAL A 72 2.13 -12.19 7.30
N ALA A 73 1.27 -12.93 8.02
CA ALA A 73 1.11 -12.76 9.46
C ALA A 73 2.42 -13.00 10.24
N PRO A 74 2.68 -12.29 11.35
CA PRO A 74 3.86 -12.51 12.17
C PRO A 74 3.66 -13.59 13.25
N GLY A 75 4.77 -14.15 13.73
CA GLY A 75 4.89 -14.83 15.02
C GLY A 75 3.79 -15.87 15.35
N PRO A 76 3.20 -15.83 16.56
CA PRO A 76 2.21 -16.82 17.01
C PRO A 76 0.94 -16.90 16.13
N VAL A 77 0.55 -15.80 15.48
CA VAL A 77 -0.61 -15.78 14.58
C VAL A 77 -0.32 -16.63 13.34
N ARG A 78 0.88 -16.50 12.76
CA ARG A 78 1.34 -17.35 11.65
C ARG A 78 1.29 -18.83 12.02
N GLU A 79 1.74 -19.18 13.22
CA GLU A 79 1.72 -20.57 13.71
C GLU A 79 0.30 -21.11 13.84
N ALA A 80 -0.62 -20.33 14.41
CA ALA A 80 -2.03 -20.72 14.55
C ALA A 80 -2.75 -20.89 13.20
N LEU A 81 -2.45 -20.02 12.23
CA LEU A 81 -2.91 -20.13 10.85
C LEU A 81 -2.34 -21.39 10.19
N GLY A 82 -1.04 -21.65 10.35
CA GLY A 82 -0.39 -22.88 9.88
C GLY A 82 -1.04 -24.15 10.41
N ALA A 83 -1.20 -24.26 11.73
CA ALA A 83 -1.86 -25.40 12.36
C ALA A 83 -3.33 -25.57 11.91
N THR A 84 -4.00 -24.48 11.52
CA THR A 84 -5.36 -24.55 10.98
C THR A 84 -5.36 -25.00 9.53
N ALA A 85 -4.45 -24.49 8.69
CA ALA A 85 -4.28 -24.93 7.31
C ALA A 85 -3.97 -26.43 7.25
N ASP A 86 -3.07 -26.92 8.10
CA ASP A 86 -2.70 -28.34 8.18
C ASP A 86 -3.92 -29.22 8.54
N ARG A 87 -4.73 -28.78 9.51
CA ARG A 87 -5.97 -29.47 9.88
C ARG A 87 -6.99 -29.50 8.74
N LEU A 88 -7.15 -28.40 8.02
CA LEU A 88 -8.05 -28.31 6.86
C LEU A 88 -7.60 -29.25 5.74
N ALA A 89 -6.29 -29.29 5.46
CA ALA A 89 -5.71 -30.20 4.48
C ALA A 89 -5.85 -31.67 4.90
N ALA A 90 -5.56 -32.00 6.17
CA ALA A 90 -5.72 -33.35 6.73
C ALA A 90 -7.18 -33.84 6.71
N ALA A 91 -8.16 -32.93 6.74
CA ALA A 91 -9.57 -33.24 6.54
C ALA A 91 -9.96 -33.53 5.07
N GLY A 92 -8.99 -33.56 4.15
CA GLY A 92 -9.19 -33.83 2.72
C GLY A 92 -9.53 -32.58 1.89
N THR A 93 -9.35 -31.37 2.43
CA THR A 93 -9.56 -30.14 1.65
C THR A 93 -8.43 -29.99 0.63
N HIS A 94 -8.77 -29.93 -0.65
CA HIS A 94 -7.79 -29.73 -1.72
C HIS A 94 -7.14 -28.34 -1.63
N LEU A 95 -5.82 -28.32 -1.73
CA LEU A 95 -5.01 -27.11 -1.77
C LEU A 95 -5.33 -26.26 -3.02
N PRO A 96 -5.27 -24.93 -2.93
CA PRO A 96 -5.19 -24.04 -4.08
C PRO A 96 -3.98 -24.36 -4.97
N ARG A 97 -4.03 -23.98 -6.25
CA ARG A 97 -2.95 -24.26 -7.21
C ARG A 97 -1.63 -23.59 -6.82
N TRP A 98 -1.71 -22.33 -6.40
CA TRP A 98 -0.59 -21.52 -5.93
C TRP A 98 -0.04 -21.94 -4.56
N ALA A 99 -0.66 -22.89 -3.85
CA ALA A 99 -0.24 -23.22 -2.48
C ALA A 99 1.13 -23.90 -2.41
N GLY A 100 1.51 -24.64 -3.46
CA GLY A 100 2.86 -25.19 -3.59
C GLY A 100 3.88 -24.07 -3.79
N ASP A 101 3.61 -23.19 -4.77
CA ASP A 101 4.46 -22.05 -5.10
C ASP A 101 4.67 -21.14 -3.88
N LEU A 102 3.61 -20.84 -3.12
CA LEU A 102 3.68 -20.01 -1.91
C LEU A 102 4.56 -20.63 -0.80
N ALA A 103 4.70 -21.96 -0.77
CA ALA A 103 5.52 -22.65 0.22
C ALA A 103 7.01 -22.68 -0.13
N GLU A 104 7.37 -22.41 -1.40
CA GLU A 104 8.77 -22.31 -1.81
C GLU A 104 9.43 -21.07 -1.17
N PRO A 105 10.75 -21.11 -0.89
CA PRO A 105 11.46 -19.95 -0.34
C PRO A 105 11.38 -18.73 -1.26
N LEU A 106 11.22 -17.54 -0.66
CA LEU A 106 11.38 -16.28 -1.35
C LEU A 106 12.87 -15.94 -1.47
N THR A 107 13.28 -15.47 -2.63
CA THR A 107 14.62 -14.93 -2.88
C THR A 107 14.51 -13.54 -3.49
N ALA A 108 15.60 -12.78 -3.49
CA ALA A 108 15.65 -11.47 -4.11
C ALA A 108 16.91 -11.35 -4.97
N THR A 109 16.77 -10.70 -6.13
CA THR A 109 17.76 -10.84 -7.22
C THR A 109 18.30 -9.53 -7.76
N ARG A 110 17.44 -8.52 -7.96
CA ARG A 110 17.81 -7.23 -8.59
C ARG A 110 17.30 -6.07 -7.75
N PHE A 111 18.18 -5.11 -7.47
CA PHE A 111 17.82 -3.86 -6.79
C PHE A 111 18.40 -2.66 -7.54
N GLN A 112 17.59 -1.63 -7.76
CA GLN A 112 18.02 -0.43 -8.48
C GLN A 112 17.47 0.82 -7.80
N LEU A 113 18.20 1.91 -8.03
CA LEU A 113 17.83 3.28 -7.70
C LEU A 113 17.80 4.09 -8.98
N LEU A 114 16.69 4.75 -9.26
CA LEU A 114 16.58 5.81 -10.26
C LEU A 114 16.57 7.15 -9.54
N THR A 115 17.50 8.02 -9.92
CA THR A 115 17.61 9.39 -9.41
C THR A 115 18.06 10.35 -10.50
N ASP A 116 17.71 11.63 -10.40
CA ASP A 116 18.32 12.69 -11.20
C ASP A 116 19.79 12.95 -10.78
N GLU A 117 20.56 13.62 -11.64
CA GLU A 117 21.89 14.15 -11.32
C GLU A 117 21.86 15.23 -10.25
N LYS A 118 20.75 15.99 -10.18
CA LYS A 118 20.48 16.86 -9.04
C LYS A 118 19.73 16.04 -8.00
N PRO A 119 20.20 16.02 -6.75
CA PRO A 119 19.76 15.05 -5.76
C PRO A 119 18.33 15.26 -5.22
N THR A 120 17.43 15.99 -5.89
CA THR A 120 16.25 16.57 -5.21
C THR A 120 14.89 16.26 -5.78
N ASP A 121 14.72 15.67 -6.98
CA ASP A 121 13.39 15.73 -7.62
C ASP A 121 12.72 14.37 -7.88
N VAL A 122 13.49 13.29 -8.10
CA VAL A 122 12.93 11.96 -8.37
C VAL A 122 13.74 10.89 -7.66
N VAL A 123 13.08 10.08 -6.83
CA VAL A 123 13.67 8.91 -6.17
C VAL A 123 12.78 7.69 -6.40
N VAL A 124 13.21 6.78 -7.27
CA VAL A 124 12.50 5.52 -7.52
C VAL A 124 13.40 4.34 -7.13
N LEU A 125 12.87 3.47 -6.27
CA LEU A 125 13.53 2.25 -5.80
C LEU A 125 12.84 1.04 -6.41
N THR A 126 13.61 0.13 -7.03
CA THR A 126 13.05 -1.12 -7.53
C THR A 126 13.71 -2.33 -6.89
N GLY A 127 12.91 -3.35 -6.59
CA GLY A 127 13.36 -4.62 -6.02
C GLY A 127 12.64 -5.80 -6.67
N VAL A 128 13.39 -6.78 -7.16
CA VAL A 128 12.85 -8.01 -7.75
C VAL A 128 12.97 -9.16 -6.77
N PHE A 129 11.85 -9.82 -6.52
CA PHE A 129 11.72 -10.96 -5.63
C PHE A 129 11.15 -12.16 -6.39
N GLU A 130 11.74 -13.33 -6.17
CA GLU A 130 11.39 -14.55 -6.89
C GLU A 130 10.98 -15.66 -5.91
N ARG A 131 9.87 -16.34 -6.25
CA ARG A 131 9.37 -17.53 -5.57
C ARG A 131 8.88 -18.54 -6.60
N ALA A 132 9.30 -19.80 -6.47
CA ALA A 132 8.87 -20.89 -7.34
C ALA A 132 9.06 -20.61 -8.85
N GLY A 133 10.10 -19.87 -9.24
CA GLY A 133 10.37 -19.47 -10.63
C GLY A 133 9.47 -18.34 -11.15
N ARG A 134 8.64 -17.74 -10.30
CA ARG A 134 7.88 -16.51 -10.59
C ARG A 134 8.58 -15.34 -9.94
N ALA A 135 8.87 -14.31 -10.72
CA ALA A 135 9.53 -13.11 -10.26
C ALA A 135 8.59 -11.92 -10.36
N HIS A 136 8.47 -11.16 -9.27
CA HIS A 136 7.67 -9.93 -9.19
C HIS A 136 8.57 -8.77 -8.82
N ALA A 137 8.35 -7.63 -9.45
CA ALA A 137 9.02 -6.38 -9.13
C ALA A 137 8.14 -5.53 -8.21
N PHE A 138 8.80 -4.88 -7.25
CA PHE A 138 8.24 -3.76 -6.50
C PHE A 138 8.92 -2.50 -7.01
N LEU A 139 8.12 -1.47 -7.28
CA LEU A 139 8.57 -0.11 -7.55
C LEU A 139 8.03 0.76 -6.42
N LEU A 140 8.92 1.47 -5.73
CA LEU A 140 8.57 2.47 -4.73
C LEU A 140 9.04 3.83 -5.21
N SER A 141 8.12 4.79 -5.26
CA SER A 141 8.42 6.20 -5.48
C SER A 141 8.50 6.89 -4.12
N ALA A 142 9.54 7.70 -3.91
CA ALA A 142 9.75 8.45 -2.69
C ALA A 142 9.86 9.95 -2.99
N ASP A 143 9.29 10.76 -2.11
CA ASP A 143 9.33 12.21 -2.16
C ASP A 143 10.60 12.72 -1.46
N PRO A 144 11.59 13.22 -2.20
CA PRO A 144 12.80 13.79 -1.62
C PRO A 144 12.57 15.08 -0.80
N ASP A 145 11.51 15.83 -1.09
CA ASP A 145 11.15 17.06 -0.36
C ASP A 145 10.39 16.77 0.93
N ASP A 146 9.77 15.59 1.03
CA ASP A 146 9.03 15.14 2.21
C ASP A 146 9.81 14.06 2.99
N CYS A 147 11.03 14.41 3.43
CA CYS A 147 11.92 13.51 4.19
C CYS A 147 12.27 12.17 3.50
N GLY A 148 12.04 12.03 2.20
CA GLY A 148 12.17 10.76 1.50
C GLY A 148 10.99 9.82 1.70
N ALA A 149 9.81 10.33 2.10
CA ALA A 149 8.62 9.53 2.36
C ALA A 149 8.15 8.79 1.11
N ALA A 150 7.69 7.56 1.29
CA ALA A 150 7.09 6.80 0.21
C ALA A 150 5.78 7.47 -0.24
N ILE A 151 5.66 7.70 -1.55
CA ILE A 151 4.45 8.25 -2.18
C ILE A 151 3.56 7.11 -2.64
N ASP A 152 4.14 6.18 -3.41
CA ASP A 152 3.41 5.10 -4.06
C ASP A 152 4.27 3.82 -4.13
N ILE A 153 3.59 2.67 -4.16
CA ILE A 153 4.19 1.34 -4.29
C ILE A 153 3.40 0.54 -5.32
N ALA A 154 4.02 0.32 -6.48
CA ALA A 154 3.48 -0.56 -7.51
C ALA A 154 4.10 -1.96 -7.43
N THR A 155 3.29 -2.97 -7.72
CA THR A 155 3.72 -4.36 -7.90
C THR A 155 3.37 -4.85 -9.30
N MET A 156 4.30 -5.55 -9.95
CA MET A 156 4.15 -6.00 -11.34
C MET A 156 4.99 -7.26 -11.61
N ASP A 157 4.84 -7.86 -12.78
CA ASP A 157 5.72 -8.94 -13.19
C ASP A 157 7.15 -8.42 -13.45
N ALA A 158 8.16 -9.22 -13.12
CA ALA A 158 9.54 -8.75 -13.16
C ALA A 158 10.08 -8.47 -14.57
N ASP A 159 9.42 -8.95 -15.62
CA ASP A 159 9.73 -8.64 -17.02
C ASP A 159 9.11 -7.33 -17.51
N GLU A 160 8.14 -6.77 -16.78
CA GLU A 160 7.49 -5.49 -17.11
C GLU A 160 8.30 -4.28 -16.61
N ILE A 161 9.02 -4.43 -15.49
CA ILE A 161 9.68 -3.32 -14.79
C ILE A 161 10.69 -2.55 -15.65
N ASP A 162 11.40 -3.21 -16.57
CA ASP A 162 12.36 -2.49 -17.42
C ASP A 162 11.64 -1.56 -18.42
N GLY A 163 10.44 -1.95 -18.89
CA GLY A 163 9.58 -1.09 -19.71
C GLY A 163 9.03 0.10 -18.94
N VAL A 164 8.52 -0.13 -17.71
CA VAL A 164 8.04 0.94 -16.83
C VAL A 164 9.16 1.94 -16.50
N LEU A 165 10.38 1.46 -16.24
CA LEU A 165 11.53 2.33 -16.00
C LEU A 165 11.92 3.13 -17.25
N ASP A 166 11.73 2.59 -18.45
CA ASP A 166 11.98 3.32 -19.69
C ASP A 166 10.93 4.41 -19.93
N GLU A 167 9.67 4.18 -19.56
CA GLU A 167 8.60 5.17 -19.59
C GLU A 167 8.88 6.31 -18.60
N ILE A 168 9.18 6.00 -17.33
CA ILE A 168 9.56 7.01 -16.33
C ILE A 168 10.74 7.87 -16.81
N ARG A 169 11.75 7.26 -17.43
CA ARG A 169 12.88 8.00 -18.02
C ARG A 169 12.46 8.83 -19.23
N ALA A 170 11.50 8.39 -20.03
CA ALA A 170 11.01 9.13 -21.18
C ALA A 170 10.25 10.38 -20.74
N ASP A 171 9.39 10.24 -19.73
CA ASP A 171 8.59 11.33 -19.16
C ASP A 171 9.51 12.35 -18.48
N ALA A 172 10.42 11.91 -17.61
CA ALA A 172 11.41 12.79 -16.99
C ALA A 172 12.26 13.55 -18.02
N ARG A 173 12.65 12.91 -19.14
CA ARG A 173 13.37 13.59 -20.23
C ARG A 173 12.50 14.62 -20.95
N ALA A 174 11.19 14.43 -21.05
CA ALA A 174 10.27 15.41 -21.61
C ALA A 174 10.24 16.69 -20.75
N ASP A 175 10.45 16.54 -19.44
CA ASP A 175 10.56 17.63 -18.46
C ASP A 175 11.99 18.17 -18.28
N GLY A 176 12.96 17.65 -19.05
CA GLY A 176 14.35 18.09 -19.01
C GLY A 176 15.18 17.53 -17.85
N ILE A 177 14.70 16.46 -17.20
CA ILE A 177 15.34 15.75 -16.09
C ILE A 177 16.11 14.53 -16.64
N GLU A 178 17.35 14.32 -16.19
CA GLU A 178 18.19 13.18 -16.64
C GLU A 178 18.31 12.13 -15.55
N LEU A 179 17.42 11.14 -15.59
CA LEU A 179 17.44 10.04 -14.62
C LEU A 179 18.56 9.04 -14.89
N ARG A 180 19.35 8.75 -13.85
CA ARG A 180 20.40 7.72 -13.82
C ARG A 180 19.95 6.51 -13.03
N THR A 181 20.31 5.33 -13.52
CA THR A 181 20.04 4.06 -12.84
C THR A 181 21.31 3.52 -12.18
N THR A 182 21.24 3.34 -10.87
CA THR A 182 22.34 2.83 -10.05
C THR A 182 21.93 1.48 -9.45
N PRO A 183 22.69 0.40 -9.65
CA PRO A 183 22.43 -0.86 -8.95
C PRO A 183 22.69 -0.69 -7.45
N LEU A 184 21.83 -1.28 -6.62
CA LEU A 184 21.96 -1.27 -5.17
C LEU A 184 22.37 -2.65 -4.64
N THR A 185 23.03 -2.67 -3.48
CA THR A 185 23.12 -3.89 -2.68
C THR A 185 21.78 -4.18 -1.99
N ALA A 186 21.55 -5.43 -1.59
CA ALA A 186 20.35 -5.82 -0.84
C ALA A 186 20.20 -5.05 0.48
N GLU A 187 21.33 -4.79 1.16
CA GLU A 187 21.36 -4.01 2.40
C GLU A 187 20.99 -2.55 2.14
N ASP A 188 21.53 -1.94 1.08
CA ASP A 188 21.25 -0.55 0.73
C ASP A 188 19.82 -0.34 0.26
N PHE A 189 19.29 -1.27 -0.54
CA PHE A 189 17.88 -1.26 -0.93
C PHE A 189 16.99 -1.33 0.30
N ARG A 190 17.21 -2.32 1.17
CA ARG A 190 16.43 -2.48 2.41
C ARG A 190 16.45 -1.23 3.26
N TRP A 191 17.63 -0.66 3.52
CA TRP A 191 17.76 0.55 4.33
C TRP A 191 16.97 1.72 3.74
N ARG A 192 17.06 1.97 2.43
CA ARG A 192 16.35 3.07 1.78
C ARG A 192 14.83 2.87 1.83
N THR A 193 14.37 1.67 1.49
CA THR A 193 12.94 1.34 1.48
C THR A 193 12.35 1.40 2.89
N GLU A 194 13.04 0.88 3.92
CA GLU A 194 12.56 0.96 5.31
C GLU A 194 12.45 2.42 5.79
N ASN A 195 13.41 3.29 5.44
CA ASN A 195 13.32 4.71 5.80
C ASN A 195 12.15 5.41 5.10
N ALA A 196 11.97 5.19 3.79
CA ALA A 196 10.88 5.82 3.04
C ALA A 196 9.49 5.41 3.58
N LEU A 197 9.33 4.11 3.87
CA LEU A 197 8.11 3.57 4.46
C LEU A 197 7.88 4.02 5.91
N THR A 198 8.94 4.33 6.66
CA THR A 198 8.82 4.85 8.03
C THR A 198 8.45 6.32 8.01
N ALA A 199 9.11 7.12 7.17
CA ALA A 199 8.79 8.54 6.99
C ALA A 199 7.32 8.74 6.60
N ARG A 200 6.81 7.97 5.61
CA ARG A 200 5.39 8.04 5.25
C ARG A 200 4.46 7.69 6.42
N ALA A 201 4.74 6.60 7.13
CA ALA A 201 3.92 6.20 8.28
C ALA A 201 3.94 7.20 9.45
N ASP A 202 4.99 8.01 9.58
CA ASP A 202 5.05 9.10 10.54
C ASP A 202 4.23 10.31 10.07
N HIS A 203 4.18 10.58 8.76
CA HIS A 203 3.35 11.65 8.18
C HIS A 203 1.86 11.31 8.28
N ASP A 204 1.48 10.08 7.90
CA ASP A 204 0.09 9.59 8.02
C ASP A 204 -0.43 9.71 9.47
N ARG A 205 0.45 9.51 10.46
CA ARG A 205 0.07 9.67 11.88
C ARG A 205 -0.15 11.12 12.26
N VAL A 206 0.68 12.04 11.78
CA VAL A 206 0.57 13.48 12.09
C VAL A 206 -0.68 14.06 11.46
N GLU A 207 -0.98 13.70 10.21
CA GLU A 207 -2.20 14.12 9.52
C GLU A 207 -3.46 13.72 10.31
N LEU A 208 -3.54 12.45 10.74
CA LEU A 208 -4.62 11.96 11.60
C LEU A 208 -4.69 12.67 12.96
N GLU A 209 -3.57 13.14 13.52
CA GLU A 209 -3.56 13.90 14.77
C GLU A 209 -4.06 15.34 14.59
N LEU A 210 -3.81 15.97 13.43
CA LEU A 210 -4.23 17.32 13.09
C LEU A 210 -5.72 17.41 12.66
N ASP A 211 -6.28 16.35 12.10
CA ASP A 211 -7.72 16.28 11.82
C ASP A 211 -8.56 16.18 13.12
N LEU A 212 -7.96 15.62 14.18
CA LEU A 212 -8.65 15.44 15.46
C LEU A 212 -8.71 16.70 16.32
N ASP A 213 -7.88 17.71 16.05
CA ASP A 213 -7.90 19.01 16.73
C ASP A 213 -8.40 20.19 15.87
N GLY A 214 -8.58 19.99 14.56
CA GLY A 214 -9.01 21.00 13.59
C GLY A 214 -10.52 21.18 13.36
N GLU A 215 -11.35 20.14 13.42
CA GLU A 215 -12.78 20.25 13.04
C GLU A 215 -13.68 20.36 14.28
N ALA A 216 -13.89 21.59 14.75
CA ALA A 216 -15.17 21.92 15.38
C ALA A 216 -16.24 21.72 14.30
N VAL A 217 -16.81 20.51 14.23
CA VAL A 217 -17.98 20.19 13.40
C VAL A 217 -18.99 21.32 13.59
N HIS A 218 -19.05 22.21 12.61
CA HIS A 218 -20.10 23.21 12.56
C HIS A 218 -21.38 22.39 12.50
N PRO A 219 -22.25 22.39 13.53
CA PRO A 219 -23.48 21.62 13.44
C PRO A 219 -24.22 22.16 12.24
N ALA A 220 -24.33 21.34 11.19
CA ALA A 220 -25.04 21.66 9.98
C ALA A 220 -26.32 22.41 10.37
N GLY A 221 -26.32 23.70 10.02
CA GLY A 221 -27.46 24.56 10.19
C GLY A 221 -28.59 23.90 9.44
N LEU A 222 -29.59 23.44 10.19
CA LEU A 222 -30.92 23.25 9.64
C LEU A 222 -31.43 24.64 9.25
N ASP A 223 -30.97 25.14 8.10
CA ASP A 223 -31.60 26.26 7.40
C ASP A 223 -32.90 25.72 6.78
N LEU A 224 -33.92 25.68 7.63
CA LEU A 224 -35.31 25.69 7.22
C LEU A 224 -35.62 27.07 6.65
N GLU A 225 -35.19 27.34 5.41
CA GLU A 225 -35.68 28.50 4.66
C GLU A 225 -37.10 28.21 4.13
N ASP A 226 -38.05 28.60 4.98
CA ASP A 226 -39.24 29.40 4.68
C ASP A 226 -39.90 29.20 3.29
N ASP A 227 -40.96 28.40 3.30
CA ASP A 227 -42.04 28.39 2.30
C ASP A 227 -42.67 29.79 2.16
N SER A 228 -42.43 30.47 1.04
CA SER A 228 -43.33 31.53 0.58
C SER A 228 -43.68 31.37 -0.90
N PRO A 229 -44.89 30.89 -1.22
CA PRO A 229 -45.46 30.99 -2.54
C PRO A 229 -46.19 32.34 -2.67
N PHE A 230 -46.02 33.00 -3.83
CA PHE A 230 -46.75 34.19 -4.31
C PHE A 230 -46.14 35.59 -4.02
N GLY A 231 -45.53 36.15 -5.06
CA GLY A 231 -45.38 37.60 -5.29
C GLY A 231 -44.88 37.88 -6.72
N PRO A 232 -45.44 38.82 -7.48
CA PRO A 232 -45.40 38.81 -8.95
C PRO A 232 -44.14 39.49 -9.53
N PHE A 233 -43.64 38.93 -10.63
CA PHE A 233 -42.63 39.55 -11.49
C PHE A 233 -43.32 40.30 -12.63
N ASP A 234 -43.13 41.62 -12.63
CA ASP A 234 -43.49 42.52 -13.71
C ASP A 234 -42.20 43.23 -14.16
N GLY A 235 -41.90 43.18 -15.46
CA GLY A 235 -41.11 44.21 -16.15
C GLY A 235 -39.67 43.83 -16.54
N GLU A 236 -39.47 43.66 -17.87
CA GLU A 236 -38.51 44.37 -18.75
C GLU A 236 -37.04 44.49 -18.24
N GLU A 237 -35.95 44.23 -18.96
CA GLU A 237 -35.56 44.05 -20.36
C GLU A 237 -34.04 43.71 -20.29
N ASP A 238 -33.51 43.07 -21.34
CA ASP A 238 -32.10 43.07 -21.76
C ASP A 238 -30.98 42.62 -20.80
N LEU A 239 -30.39 41.45 -21.09
CA LEU A 239 -28.97 41.29 -21.44
C LEU A 239 -28.63 39.81 -21.64
N PHE A 240 -28.80 39.33 -22.88
CA PHE A 240 -28.19 38.08 -23.32
C PHE A 240 -26.68 38.28 -23.46
N GLY A 241 -25.92 37.73 -22.51
CA GLY A 241 -24.52 37.35 -22.65
C GLY A 241 -24.32 36.09 -21.81
N PRO A 242 -23.78 34.98 -22.36
CA PRO A 242 -23.60 33.76 -21.59
C PRO A 242 -22.47 33.98 -20.58
N SER A 243 -22.82 33.97 -19.29
CA SER A 243 -21.87 33.68 -18.23
C SER A 243 -21.72 32.17 -18.16
N ASP A 244 -20.71 31.67 -18.87
CA ASP A 244 -20.10 30.37 -18.63
C ASP A 244 -19.32 30.49 -17.31
N ASP A 245 -20.03 30.35 -16.18
CA ASP A 245 -19.44 30.09 -14.87
C ASP A 245 -20.22 28.91 -14.28
N GLU A 246 -20.10 27.76 -14.94
CA GLU A 246 -20.25 26.48 -14.27
C GLU A 246 -19.00 26.29 -13.40
N ASP A 247 -19.03 26.84 -12.19
CA ASP A 247 -18.21 26.31 -11.09
C ASP A 247 -18.79 24.94 -10.71
N LEU A 248 -18.57 23.99 -11.62
CA LEU A 248 -18.49 22.56 -11.38
C LEU A 248 -17.26 22.34 -10.50
N PHE A 249 -17.39 22.64 -9.21
CA PHE A 249 -16.63 21.89 -8.22
C PHE A 249 -17.24 20.50 -8.23
N ASP A 250 -16.64 19.62 -9.04
CA ASP A 250 -16.86 18.18 -8.97
C ASP A 250 -16.50 17.74 -7.55
N GLU A 251 -17.52 17.57 -6.69
CA GLU A 251 -17.45 16.81 -5.44
C GLU A 251 -17.41 15.29 -5.73
N GLU A 252 -16.90 14.86 -6.90
CA GLU A 252 -16.91 13.45 -7.34
C GLU A 252 -15.57 12.70 -7.14
N ASP A 253 -14.52 13.31 -6.58
CA ASP A 253 -13.19 12.66 -6.46
C ASP A 253 -12.78 12.23 -5.02
N GLU A 254 -13.67 12.28 -4.01
CA GLU A 254 -13.29 11.82 -2.64
C GLU A 254 -13.33 10.28 -2.46
N GLU A 255 -13.99 9.52 -3.35
CA GLU A 255 -14.06 8.05 -3.24
C GLU A 255 -12.86 7.31 -3.90
N GLU A 256 -12.09 7.97 -4.77
CA GLU A 256 -10.91 7.34 -5.42
C GLU A 256 -9.70 7.24 -4.46
N ASP A 257 -9.59 8.15 -3.49
CA ASP A 257 -8.45 8.21 -2.56
C ASP A 257 -8.42 7.04 -1.54
N GLU A 258 -9.58 6.59 -1.05
CA GLU A 258 -9.64 5.52 -0.02
C GLU A 258 -9.20 4.15 -0.54
N GLU A 259 -9.54 3.81 -1.80
CA GLU A 259 -9.16 2.52 -2.40
C GLU A 259 -7.65 2.46 -2.66
N ASP A 260 -7.07 3.56 -3.12
CA ASP A 260 -5.63 3.68 -3.39
C ASP A 260 -4.81 3.65 -2.09
N GLU A 261 -5.30 4.28 -1.01
CA GLU A 261 -4.65 4.22 0.30
C GLU A 261 -4.64 2.79 0.88
N ALA A 262 -5.75 2.06 0.76
CA ALA A 262 -5.85 0.68 1.22
C ALA A 262 -4.88 -0.24 0.45
N LEU A 263 -4.75 -0.02 -0.86
CA LEU A 263 -3.81 -0.75 -1.71
C LEU A 263 -2.36 -0.40 -1.37
N TYR A 264 -2.04 0.89 -1.18
CA TYR A 264 -0.73 1.34 -0.73
C TYR A 264 -0.35 0.66 0.59
N THR A 265 -1.24 0.69 1.59
CA THR A 265 -0.95 0.14 2.92
C THR A 265 -0.71 -1.38 2.85
N ALA A 266 -1.48 -2.09 2.02
CA ALA A 266 -1.26 -3.51 1.77
C ALA A 266 0.07 -3.78 1.06
N ALA A 267 0.41 -3.00 0.03
CA ALA A 267 1.66 -3.11 -0.71
C ALA A 267 2.87 -2.80 0.19
N ALA A 268 2.77 -1.78 1.05
CA ALA A 268 3.76 -1.41 2.06
C ALA A 268 3.98 -2.55 3.07
N PHE A 269 2.90 -3.13 3.60
CA PHE A 269 2.97 -4.27 4.51
C PHE A 269 3.67 -5.46 3.84
N LEU A 270 3.28 -5.79 2.61
CA LEU A 270 3.87 -6.88 1.85
C LEU A 270 5.35 -6.63 1.55
N LEU A 271 5.70 -5.40 1.14
CA LEU A 271 7.08 -5.02 0.89
C LEU A 271 7.93 -5.15 2.16
N ARG A 272 7.47 -4.66 3.31
CA ARG A 272 8.15 -4.87 4.62
C ARG A 272 8.37 -6.36 4.92
N ALA A 273 7.36 -7.21 4.67
CA ALA A 273 7.49 -8.65 4.83
C ALA A 273 8.55 -9.26 3.90
N ARG A 274 8.67 -8.77 2.66
CA ARG A 274 9.71 -9.20 1.70
C ARG A 274 11.09 -8.64 2.05
N LEU A 275 11.20 -7.42 2.57
CA LEU A 275 12.48 -6.86 3.04
C LEU A 275 13.09 -7.67 4.19
N ALA A 276 12.26 -8.34 4.99
CA ALA A 276 12.73 -9.17 6.11
C ALA A 276 13.62 -10.35 5.69
N ILE A 277 13.58 -10.79 4.41
CA ILE A 277 14.51 -11.83 3.91
C ILE A 277 15.90 -11.29 3.54
N LEU A 278 16.05 -9.97 3.43
CA LEU A 278 17.32 -9.32 3.09
C LEU A 278 18.18 -9.11 4.34
N PRO A 279 19.52 -8.96 4.19
CA PRO A 279 20.39 -8.63 5.31
C PRO A 279 19.93 -7.36 6.03
N ALA A 280 19.92 -7.37 7.37
CA ALA A 280 19.56 -6.18 8.14
C ALA A 280 20.59 -5.06 7.89
N PRO A 281 20.16 -3.80 7.73
CA PRO A 281 21.07 -2.69 7.58
C PRO A 281 21.98 -2.52 8.79
N THR A 282 23.27 -2.28 8.53
CA THR A 282 24.25 -1.88 9.55
C THR A 282 24.23 -0.38 9.80
N ARG A 283 23.67 0.38 8.86
CA ARG A 283 23.52 1.84 8.95
C ARG A 283 22.36 2.19 9.88
N PRO A 284 22.49 3.25 10.72
CA PRO A 284 21.38 3.74 11.53
C PRO A 284 20.25 4.26 10.61
N PRO A 285 18.99 4.30 11.10
CA PRO A 285 17.91 4.96 10.37
C PRO A 285 18.28 6.39 9.95
N ALA A 286 17.75 6.84 8.81
CA ALA A 286 17.91 8.22 8.40
C ALA A 286 17.30 9.15 9.46
N PRO A 287 17.92 10.30 9.76
CA PRO A 287 17.28 11.29 10.63
C PRO A 287 15.99 11.76 9.96
N HIS A 288 14.90 11.71 10.72
CA HIS A 288 13.62 12.33 10.36
C HIS A 288 13.56 13.62 11.18
N ASP A 289 13.72 14.77 10.50
CA ASP A 289 13.68 16.06 11.17
C ASP A 289 12.22 16.32 11.55
N THR A 290 11.90 16.16 12.84
CA THR A 290 10.54 16.37 13.39
C THR A 290 10.04 17.82 13.27
N GLU A 291 10.88 18.71 12.76
CA GLU A 291 10.58 20.11 12.47
C GLU A 291 10.62 20.28 10.94
N CYS A 292 9.62 19.73 10.23
CA CYS A 292 9.45 19.92 8.78
C CYS A 292 8.96 21.36 8.47
N GLU A 293 9.67 22.38 8.97
CA GLU A 293 9.60 23.73 8.43
C GLU A 293 10.69 23.87 7.37
N ALA A 294 10.36 23.44 6.15
CA ALA A 294 10.96 23.84 4.89
C ALA A 294 12.46 24.22 4.91
N SER A 295 13.37 23.24 4.84
CA SER A 295 14.63 23.32 4.06
C SER A 295 15.53 22.11 4.33
N LEU A 296 15.68 21.21 3.34
CA LEU A 296 16.85 20.34 3.24
C LEU A 296 17.36 20.26 1.81
N PRO A 297 18.63 20.63 1.58
CA PRO A 297 19.42 20.03 0.51
C PRO A 297 20.74 19.53 1.11
N VAL A 298 20.74 18.49 1.96
CA VAL A 298 22.02 17.99 2.54
C VAL A 298 22.13 16.46 2.69
N VAL A 299 21.04 15.68 2.75
CA VAL A 299 21.18 14.24 3.11
C VAL A 299 21.58 13.35 1.92
N LEU A 300 21.39 13.79 0.68
CA LEU A 300 21.73 13.00 -0.51
C LEU A 300 23.13 13.29 -1.09
N ASP A 301 23.78 14.41 -0.74
CA ASP A 301 25.10 14.80 -1.26
C ASP A 301 26.28 13.99 -0.65
N ASP A 302 26.11 13.42 0.55
CA ASP A 302 27.15 12.58 1.18
C ASP A 302 27.24 11.16 0.56
N LEU A 303 26.40 10.85 -0.44
CA LEU A 303 26.39 9.57 -1.16
C LEU A 303 27.13 9.61 -2.50
N ALA A 304 27.42 10.79 -3.05
CA ALA A 304 28.15 10.95 -4.31
C ALA A 304 29.68 11.13 -4.14
N SER A 305 30.18 11.32 -2.91
CA SER A 305 31.53 11.84 -2.67
C SER A 305 32.51 10.91 -1.94
N ARG A 306 32.28 9.60 -1.87
CA ARG A 306 33.29 8.66 -1.30
C ARG A 306 33.83 7.70 -2.37
N PRO A 307 35.17 7.62 -2.52
CA PRO A 307 35.84 6.87 -3.60
C PRO A 307 35.71 5.36 -3.46
#